data_AF-A0A0L9V624-F1
#
_entry.id   AF-A0A0L9V624-F1
#
_cell.length_a   1.000
_cell.length_b   1.000
_cell.length_c   1.000
_cell.angle_alpha   90.00
_cell.angle_beta   90.00
_cell.angle_gamma   90.00
#
_symmetry.space_group_name_H-M   'P 1'
#
loop_
_entity.id
_entity.type
_entity.pdbx_description
1 polymer ?
#
loop_
_entity_poly.entity_id
_entity_poly.type
_entity_poly.pdbx_seq_one_letter_code
_entity_poly.pdbx_strand_id
1 'polypeptide(L)'
;MVRVLKKIELSQKTIKSALHVLVQTSVLGRNRTRIVEAGAVTELIELELEKPEKNMTELIFNLLAHLCCCADGREQFLRHAAGIAVVSKRVLRVSAATDERAIHVFSVIAKFSASNEVVLEMLRVGAVSKLCMVMQADCGAYLKEKARDILRLHSKVWNNSPCIQLYLFTRHQR
;
A
#
# COMPACT_ATOMS: atom_id res chain seq x y z
N MET A 1 -10.43 -5.68 20.37
CA MET A 1 -9.11 -6.30 20.12
C MET A 1 -8.10 -5.30 19.57
N VAL A 2 -8.41 -4.48 18.54
CA VAL A 2 -7.46 -3.48 18.01
C VAL A 2 -7.19 -2.31 18.97
N ARG A 3 -8.18 -1.87 19.76
CA ARG A 3 -7.98 -0.90 20.87
C ARG A 3 -7.02 -1.37 21.97
N VAL A 4 -6.65 -2.65 22.02
CA VAL A 4 -5.70 -3.19 23.01
C VAL A 4 -4.26 -2.84 22.63
N LEU A 5 -3.99 -2.52 21.36
CA LEU A 5 -2.64 -2.20 20.87
C LEU A 5 -2.14 -0.82 21.33
N LYS A 6 -3.04 0.10 21.71
CA LYS A 6 -2.70 1.51 22.01
C LYS A 6 -2.48 1.86 23.48
N LYS A 7 -2.72 0.94 24.41
CA LYS A 7 -2.62 1.20 25.87
C LYS A 7 -1.70 0.25 26.63
N ILE A 8 -1.11 -0.71 25.95
CA ILE A 8 -0.17 -1.68 26.50
C ILE A 8 1.03 -1.63 25.57
N GLU A 9 2.22 -1.33 26.08
CA GLU A 9 3.45 -1.57 25.32
C GLU A 9 3.53 -3.08 25.06
N LEU A 10 3.11 -3.50 23.88
CA LEU A 10 3.14 -4.88 23.49
C LEU A 10 4.51 -5.19 22.91
N SER A 11 5.04 -6.36 23.28
CA SER A 11 6.28 -6.82 22.67
C SER A 11 6.10 -6.98 21.15
N GLN A 12 7.16 -6.72 20.39
CA GLN A 12 7.18 -6.94 18.94
C GLN A 12 6.77 -8.38 18.58
N LYS A 13 7.13 -9.36 19.43
CA LYS A 13 6.69 -10.76 19.29
C LYS A 13 5.17 -10.90 19.36
N THR A 14 4.52 -10.23 20.31
CA THR A 14 3.07 -10.25 20.48
C THR A 14 2.36 -9.61 19.30
N ILE A 15 2.85 -8.45 18.83
CA ILE A 15 2.31 -7.75 17.66
C ILE A 15 2.40 -8.64 16.42
N LYS A 16 3.56 -9.26 16.20
CA LYS A 16 3.79 -10.17 15.07
C LYS A 16 2.84 -11.36 15.08
N SER A 17 2.67 -12.01 16.25
CA SER A 17 1.72 -13.11 16.40
C SER A 17 0.27 -12.67 16.11
N ALA A 18 -0.13 -11.49 16.59
CA ALA A 18 -1.46 -10.94 16.30
C ALA A 18 -1.65 -10.69 14.80
N LEU A 19 -0.64 -10.12 14.12
CA LEU A 19 -0.69 -9.89 12.67
C LEU A 19 -0.82 -11.19 11.88
N HIS A 20 -0.12 -12.25 12.26
CA HIS A 20 -0.29 -13.57 11.63
C HIS A 20 -1.75 -14.03 11.71
N VAL A 21 -2.37 -13.97 12.89
CA VAL A 21 -3.77 -14.36 13.07
C VAL A 21 -4.72 -13.48 12.25
N LEU A 22 -4.48 -12.17 12.23
CA LEU A 22 -5.29 -11.24 11.44
C LEU A 22 -5.17 -11.49 9.94
N VAL A 23 -3.96 -11.75 9.42
CA VAL A 23 -3.75 -12.11 8.01
C VAL A 23 -4.57 -13.36 7.67
N GLN A 24 -4.46 -14.43 8.46
CA GLN A 24 -5.17 -15.69 8.20
C GLN A 24 -6.70 -15.54 8.28
N THR A 25 -7.20 -14.72 9.22
CA THR A 25 -8.65 -14.56 9.41
C THR A 25 -9.29 -13.54 8.46
N SER A 26 -8.51 -12.59 7.92
CA SER A 26 -8.97 -11.52 7.02
C SER A 26 -9.46 -12.00 5.65
N VAL A 27 -9.17 -13.26 5.27
CA VAL A 27 -9.66 -13.85 4.00
C VAL A 27 -11.18 -13.98 3.96
N LEU A 28 -11.83 -14.12 5.12
CA LEU A 28 -13.28 -14.17 5.24
C LEU A 28 -13.85 -12.75 5.29
N GLY A 29 -14.75 -12.41 4.37
CA GLY A 29 -15.31 -11.06 4.24
C GLY A 29 -15.89 -10.49 5.54
N ARG A 30 -16.59 -11.31 6.33
CA ARG A 30 -17.14 -10.90 7.63
C ARG A 30 -16.06 -10.52 8.64
N ASN A 31 -14.96 -11.27 8.68
CA ASN A 31 -13.83 -10.97 9.56
C ASN A 31 -13.12 -9.70 9.10
N ARG A 32 -12.89 -9.55 7.79
CA ARG A 32 -12.32 -8.34 7.21
C ARG A 32 -13.10 -7.10 7.63
N THR A 33 -14.42 -7.09 7.48
CA THR A 33 -15.26 -5.95 7.90
C THR A 33 -15.05 -5.63 9.38
N ARG A 34 -15.10 -6.63 10.26
CA ARG A 34 -14.87 -6.44 11.70
C ARG A 34 -13.46 -5.92 12.03
N ILE A 35 -12.45 -6.36 11.29
CA ILE A 35 -11.07 -5.90 11.46
C ILE A 35 -10.95 -4.41 11.07
N VAL A 36 -11.59 -4.00 9.97
CA VAL A 36 -11.64 -2.59 9.54
C VAL A 36 -12.43 -1.73 10.51
N GLU A 37 -13.62 -2.18 10.94
CA GLU A 37 -14.45 -1.49 11.96
C GLU A 37 -13.67 -1.26 13.26
N ALA A 38 -12.77 -2.19 13.61
CA ALA A 38 -11.92 -2.06 14.78
C ALA A 38 -10.77 -1.05 14.62
N GLY A 39 -10.57 -0.45 13.45
CA GLY A 39 -9.54 0.57 13.19
C GLY A 39 -8.20 0.01 12.70
N ALA A 40 -8.14 -1.26 12.28
CA ALA A 40 -6.87 -1.92 12.00
C ALA A 40 -6.06 -1.25 10.87
N VAL A 41 -6.70 -0.66 9.86
CA VAL A 41 -5.96 -0.02 8.76
C VAL A 41 -5.12 1.15 9.28
N THR A 42 -5.70 1.98 10.15
CA THR A 42 -4.99 3.08 10.81
C THR A 42 -3.82 2.56 11.63
N GLU A 43 -4.03 1.56 12.49
CA GLU A 43 -2.95 1.00 13.32
C GLU A 43 -1.83 0.37 12.49
N LEU A 44 -2.14 -0.27 11.37
CA LEU A 44 -1.13 -0.83 10.47
C LEU A 44 -0.23 0.24 9.84
N ILE A 45 -0.80 1.39 9.49
CA ILE A 45 -0.03 2.52 8.95
C ILE A 45 0.87 3.11 10.03
N GLU A 46 0.37 3.28 11.26
CA GLU A 46 1.16 3.77 12.39
C GLU A 46 2.30 2.82 12.75
N LEU A 47 2.03 1.52 12.84
CA LEU A 47 3.08 0.49 13.04
C LEU A 47 4.16 0.55 11.96
N GLU A 48 3.78 0.82 10.72
CA GLU A 48 4.74 0.93 9.62
C GLU A 48 5.59 2.20 9.69
N LEU A 49 5.05 3.29 10.24
CA LEU A 49 5.77 4.54 10.49
C LEU A 49 6.84 4.39 11.58
N GLU A 50 6.68 3.45 12.51
CA GLU A 50 7.69 3.05 13.50
C GLU A 50 8.91 2.34 12.91
N LYS A 51 8.90 2.09 11.58
CA LYS A 51 9.98 1.43 10.83
C LYS A 51 10.29 0.02 11.35
N PRO A 52 9.32 -0.90 11.29
CA PRO A 52 9.48 -2.23 11.85
C PRO A 52 10.46 -3.07 11.01
N GLU A 53 10.85 -4.23 11.54
CA GLU A 53 11.68 -5.20 10.82
C GLU A 53 10.99 -5.71 9.54
N LYS A 54 11.78 -6.20 8.59
CA LYS A 54 11.33 -6.62 7.25
C LYS A 54 10.14 -7.58 7.28
N ASN A 55 10.24 -8.63 8.08
CA ASN A 55 9.21 -9.67 8.25
C ASN A 55 7.88 -9.09 8.79
N MET A 56 7.93 -8.07 9.63
CA MET A 56 6.77 -7.36 10.15
C MET A 56 6.16 -6.48 9.06
N THR A 57 7.00 -5.75 8.32
CA THR A 57 6.56 -4.97 7.15
C THR A 57 5.82 -5.86 6.14
N GLU A 58 6.33 -7.07 5.87
CA GLU A 58 5.68 -8.04 4.98
C GLU A 58 4.28 -8.45 5.47
N LEU A 59 4.11 -8.68 6.79
CA LEU A 59 2.81 -9.00 7.39
C LEU A 59 1.84 -7.81 7.34
N ILE A 60 2.34 -6.60 7.64
CA ILE A 60 1.57 -5.36 7.58
C ILE A 60 1.02 -5.17 6.17
N PHE A 61 1.87 -5.27 5.14
CA PHE A 61 1.46 -5.07 3.75
C PHE A 61 0.52 -6.16 3.25
N ASN A 62 0.69 -7.40 3.70
CA ASN A 62 -0.24 -8.49 3.38
C ASN A 62 -1.64 -8.18 3.93
N LEU A 63 -1.74 -7.84 5.23
CA LEU A 63 -3.02 -7.51 5.84
C LEU A 63 -3.63 -6.24 5.22
N LEU A 64 -2.85 -5.18 5.05
CA LEU A 64 -3.29 -3.93 4.45
C LEU A 64 -3.90 -4.15 3.07
N ALA A 65 -3.26 -4.97 2.23
CA ALA A 65 -3.79 -5.33 0.92
C ALA A 65 -5.15 -6.03 1.01
N HIS A 66 -5.33 -6.96 1.96
CA HIS A 66 -6.62 -7.62 2.17
C HIS A 66 -7.71 -6.67 2.67
N LEU A 67 -7.38 -5.76 3.60
CA LEU A 67 -8.34 -4.82 4.16
C LEU A 67 -8.81 -3.80 3.11
N CYS A 68 -7.92 -3.34 2.21
CA CYS A 68 -8.27 -2.43 1.11
C CYS A 68 -9.15 -3.07 0.01
N CYS A 69 -9.47 -4.37 0.09
CA CYS A 69 -10.41 -5.00 -0.83
C CYS A 69 -11.88 -4.60 -0.59
N CYS A 70 -12.24 -4.02 0.56
CA CYS A 70 -13.58 -3.47 0.81
C CYS A 70 -13.59 -1.93 0.81
N ALA A 71 -14.78 -1.33 0.64
CA ALA A 71 -14.94 0.12 0.58
C ALA A 71 -14.47 0.80 1.89
N ASP A 72 -14.94 0.32 3.03
CA ASP A 72 -14.58 0.87 4.36
C ASP A 72 -13.06 0.80 4.62
N GLY A 73 -12.40 -0.25 4.13
CA GLY A 73 -10.95 -0.40 4.27
C GLY A 73 -10.19 0.65 3.46
N ARG A 74 -10.65 0.93 2.23
CA ARG A 74 -10.07 2.00 1.39
C ARG A 74 -10.36 3.38 1.97
N GLU A 75 -11.57 3.62 2.47
CA GLU A 75 -11.92 4.88 3.13
C GLU A 75 -11.02 5.10 4.35
N GLN A 76 -10.89 4.11 5.23
CA GLN A 76 -10.03 4.20 6.41
C GLN A 76 -8.55 4.40 6.05
N PHE A 77 -8.08 3.78 4.97
CA PHE A 77 -6.73 3.98 4.43
C PHE A 77 -6.51 5.43 3.96
N LEU A 78 -7.42 5.97 3.16
CA LEU A 78 -7.33 7.32 2.61
C LEU A 78 -7.56 8.41 3.65
N ARG A 79 -8.28 8.11 4.74
CA ARG A 79 -8.43 9.04 5.87
C ARG A 79 -7.13 9.25 6.65
N HIS A 80 -6.17 8.33 6.52
CA HIS A 80 -4.88 8.46 7.18
C HIS A 80 -3.90 9.24 6.30
N ALA A 81 -3.40 10.38 6.78
CA ALA A 81 -2.55 11.30 6.00
C ALA A 81 -1.26 10.67 5.44
N ALA A 82 -0.73 9.62 6.11
CA ALA A 82 0.44 8.88 5.65
C ALA A 82 0.13 7.65 4.78
N GLY A 83 -1.14 7.30 4.51
CA GLY A 83 -1.52 6.01 3.91
C GLY A 83 -0.82 5.75 2.58
N ILE A 84 -1.00 6.65 1.60
CA ILE A 84 -0.37 6.51 0.27
C ILE A 84 1.15 6.61 0.36
N ALA A 85 1.66 7.52 1.20
CA ALA A 85 3.09 7.76 1.38
C ALA A 85 3.83 6.52 1.92
N VAL A 86 3.24 5.82 2.89
CA VAL A 86 3.80 4.59 3.47
C VAL A 86 3.90 3.49 2.42
N VAL A 87 2.84 3.27 1.64
CA VAL A 87 2.86 2.26 0.57
C VAL A 87 3.90 2.62 -0.49
N SER A 88 3.92 3.87 -0.96
CA SER A 88 4.88 4.38 -1.94
C SER A 88 6.33 4.15 -1.49
N LYS A 89 6.63 4.47 -0.23
CA LYS A 89 7.97 4.36 0.35
C LYS A 89 8.51 2.93 0.32
N ARG A 90 7.66 1.91 0.46
CA ARG A 90 8.09 0.50 0.56
C ARG A 90 8.21 -0.24 -0.76
N VAL A 91 7.59 0.27 -1.83
CA VAL A 91 7.73 -0.30 -3.19
C VAL A 91 9.21 -0.36 -3.60
N LEU A 92 9.65 -1.55 -4.02
CA LEU A 92 10.99 -1.96 -4.43
C LEU A 92 12.05 -1.84 -3.32
N ARG A 93 11.66 -1.90 -2.04
CA ARG A 93 12.59 -1.70 -0.90
C ARG A 93 12.55 -2.77 0.19
N VAL A 94 11.63 -3.74 0.11
CA VAL A 94 11.42 -4.73 1.20
C VAL A 94 11.57 -6.16 0.67
N SER A 95 10.66 -6.57 -0.21
CA SER A 95 10.66 -7.87 -0.88
C SER A 95 9.69 -7.86 -2.06
N ALA A 96 9.87 -8.82 -2.98
CA ALA A 96 8.95 -9.02 -4.11
C ALA A 96 7.50 -9.19 -3.63
N ALA A 97 7.27 -10.00 -2.59
CA ALA A 97 5.94 -10.16 -2.02
C ALA A 97 5.33 -8.84 -1.52
N THR A 98 6.13 -7.97 -0.88
CA THR A 98 5.66 -6.63 -0.46
C THR A 98 5.30 -5.78 -1.66
N ASP A 99 6.06 -5.84 -2.76
CA ASP A 99 5.80 -5.09 -3.98
C ASP A 99 4.48 -5.52 -4.62
N GLU A 100 4.19 -6.82 -4.68
CA GLU A 100 2.91 -7.34 -5.16
C GLU A 100 1.73 -6.78 -4.37
N ARG A 101 1.85 -6.76 -3.03
CA ARG A 101 0.81 -6.24 -2.13
C ARG A 101 0.68 -4.73 -2.21
N ALA A 102 1.77 -3.99 -2.31
CA ALA A 102 1.76 -2.54 -2.48
C ALA A 102 1.10 -2.13 -3.80
N ILE A 103 1.44 -2.80 -4.91
CA ILE A 103 0.81 -2.56 -6.20
C ILE A 103 -0.65 -3.03 -6.20
N HIS A 104 -1.00 -4.06 -5.42
CA HIS A 104 -2.39 -4.41 -5.13
C HIS A 104 -3.15 -3.24 -4.51
N VAL A 105 -2.66 -2.69 -3.39
CA VAL A 105 -3.26 -1.52 -2.73
C VAL A 105 -3.41 -0.36 -3.71
N PHE A 106 -2.35 0.01 -4.45
CA PHE A 106 -2.45 1.11 -5.41
C PHE A 106 -3.49 0.88 -6.49
N SER A 107 -3.64 -0.33 -7.04
CA SER A 107 -4.65 -0.52 -8.09
C SER A 107 -6.07 -0.54 -7.56
N VAL A 108 -6.34 -1.02 -6.34
CA VAL A 108 -7.71 -0.94 -5.78
C VAL A 108 -8.07 0.50 -5.41
N ILE A 109 -7.11 1.29 -4.92
CA ILE A 109 -7.31 2.72 -4.67
C ILE A 109 -7.53 3.47 -5.99
N ALA A 110 -6.64 3.29 -6.97
CA ALA A 110 -6.72 3.96 -8.26
C ALA A 110 -8.00 3.60 -9.04
N LYS A 111 -8.53 2.38 -8.87
CA LYS A 111 -9.73 1.93 -9.58
C LYS A 111 -11.03 2.32 -8.89
N PHE A 112 -11.07 2.29 -7.56
CA PHE A 112 -12.34 2.36 -6.81
C PHE A 112 -12.44 3.55 -5.85
N SER A 113 -11.38 4.36 -5.70
CA SER A 113 -11.33 5.47 -4.74
C SER A 113 -10.50 6.65 -5.24
N ALA A 114 -10.37 6.81 -6.56
CA ALA A 114 -9.57 7.87 -7.17
C ALA A 114 -10.34 9.19 -7.32
N SER A 115 -10.44 9.95 -6.24
CA SER A 115 -10.78 11.38 -6.34
C SER A 115 -9.59 12.19 -6.89
N ASN A 116 -9.83 13.42 -7.34
CA ASN A 116 -8.75 14.30 -7.81
C ASN A 116 -7.68 14.51 -6.74
N GLU A 117 -8.09 14.67 -5.48
CA GLU A 117 -7.19 14.85 -4.34
C GLU A 117 -6.30 13.61 -4.14
N VAL A 118 -6.88 12.41 -4.19
CA VAL A 118 -6.15 11.14 -4.05
C VAL A 118 -5.13 10.98 -5.18
N VAL A 119 -5.52 11.24 -6.43
CA VAL A 119 -4.64 11.13 -7.60
C VAL A 119 -3.49 12.13 -7.54
N LEU A 120 -3.74 13.35 -7.04
CA LEU A 120 -2.70 14.35 -6.80
C LEU A 120 -1.80 13.98 -5.62
N GLU A 121 -2.33 13.39 -4.55
CA GLU A 121 -1.54 12.91 -3.42
C GLU A 121 -0.58 11.79 -3.87
N MET A 122 -1.06 10.81 -4.64
CA MET A 122 -0.23 9.75 -5.23
C MET A 122 0.96 10.32 -5.99
N LEU A 123 0.77 11.41 -6.75
CA LEU A 123 1.85 12.11 -7.43
C LEU A 123 2.81 12.76 -6.42
N ARG A 124 2.29 13.53 -5.45
CA ARG A 124 3.08 14.27 -4.45
C ARG A 124 3.96 13.38 -3.59
N VAL A 125 3.46 12.21 -3.19
CA VAL A 125 4.19 11.25 -2.34
C VAL A 125 5.02 10.24 -3.14
N GLY A 126 5.19 10.49 -4.43
CA GLY A 126 6.07 9.72 -5.31
C GLY A 126 5.56 8.34 -5.73
N ALA A 127 4.27 8.03 -5.52
CA ALA A 127 3.70 6.74 -5.93
C ALA A 127 3.78 6.55 -7.45
N VAL A 128 3.55 7.63 -8.22
CA VAL A 128 3.68 7.61 -9.69
C VAL A 128 5.10 7.24 -10.12
N SER A 129 6.11 7.85 -9.50
CA SER A 129 7.51 7.52 -9.76
C SER A 129 7.84 6.07 -9.44
N LYS A 130 7.28 5.54 -8.35
CA LYS A 130 7.43 4.13 -7.97
C LYS A 130 6.79 3.17 -8.97
N LEU A 131 5.61 3.51 -9.50
CA LEU A 131 4.97 2.72 -10.56
C LEU A 131 5.82 2.69 -11.83
N CYS A 132 6.40 3.82 -12.24
CA CYS A 132 7.35 3.86 -13.35
C CYS A 132 8.60 2.99 -13.09
N MET A 133 9.15 3.04 -11.88
CA MET A 133 10.27 2.18 -11.49
C MET A 133 9.92 0.69 -11.54
N VAL A 134 8.71 0.30 -11.12
CA VAL A 134 8.25 -1.10 -11.20
C VAL A 134 8.21 -1.59 -12.65
N MET A 135 7.81 -0.76 -13.61
CA MET A 135 7.84 -1.12 -15.02
C MET A 135 9.25 -1.44 -15.54
N GLN A 136 10.27 -0.84 -14.95
CA GLN A 136 11.69 -1.02 -15.31
C GLN A 136 12.42 -2.04 -14.44
N ALA A 137 11.83 -2.44 -13.31
CA ALA A 137 12.44 -3.39 -12.40
C ALA A 137 12.49 -4.79 -13.01
N ASP A 138 13.39 -5.63 -12.51
CA ASP A 138 13.38 -7.05 -12.81
C ASP A 138 12.33 -7.75 -11.93
N CYS A 139 11.07 -7.74 -12.39
CA CYS A 139 9.93 -8.31 -11.69
C CYS A 139 8.94 -8.95 -12.68
N GLY A 140 7.99 -9.72 -12.15
CA GLY A 140 7.02 -10.46 -12.95
C GLY A 140 6.23 -9.57 -13.93
N ALA A 141 6.03 -10.06 -15.16
CA ALA A 141 5.36 -9.32 -16.22
C ALA A 141 3.97 -8.80 -15.81
N TYR A 142 3.22 -9.62 -15.05
CA TYR A 142 1.90 -9.26 -14.55
C TYR A 142 1.94 -8.02 -13.63
N LEU A 143 3.01 -7.85 -12.85
CA LEU A 143 3.17 -6.73 -11.93
C LEU A 143 3.46 -5.44 -12.71
N LYS A 144 4.28 -5.54 -13.76
CA LYS A 144 4.55 -4.44 -14.70
C LYS A 144 3.30 -4.00 -15.45
N GLU A 145 2.49 -4.95 -15.89
CA GLU A 145 1.19 -4.68 -16.53
C GLU A 145 0.25 -3.94 -15.58
N LYS A 146 0.12 -4.43 -14.35
CA LYS A 146 -0.72 -3.79 -13.33
C LYS A 146 -0.27 -2.37 -12.99
N ALA A 147 1.04 -2.12 -12.92
CA ALA A 147 1.58 -0.78 -12.75
C ALA A 147 1.26 0.13 -13.95
N ARG A 148 1.37 -0.40 -15.17
CA ARG A 148 1.05 0.31 -16.42
C ARG A 148 -0.44 0.69 -16.49
N ASP A 149 -1.32 -0.19 -16.05
CA ASP A 149 -2.77 0.07 -16.04
C ASP A 149 -3.12 1.22 -15.09
N ILE A 150 -2.51 1.27 -13.91
CA ILE A 150 -2.69 2.40 -12.97
C ILE A 150 -2.23 3.71 -13.63
N LEU A 151 -1.06 3.71 -14.27
CA LEU A 151 -0.50 4.87 -14.98
C LEU A 151 -1.40 5.36 -16.12
N ARG A 152 -1.96 4.43 -16.89
CA ARG A 152 -2.90 4.76 -17.98
C ARG A 152 -4.18 5.37 -17.46
N LEU A 153 -4.74 4.79 -16.39
CA LEU A 153 -6.02 5.19 -15.82
C LEU A 153 -6.06 6.68 -15.44
N HIS A 154 -4.95 7.21 -14.92
CA HIS A 154 -4.85 8.60 -14.43
C HIS A 154 -3.88 9.47 -15.23
N SER A 155 -3.50 9.03 -16.43
CA SER A 155 -2.52 9.71 -17.30
C SER A 155 -2.84 11.19 -17.55
N LYS A 156 -4.12 11.55 -17.70
CA LYS A 156 -4.53 12.95 -17.92
C LYS A 156 -4.11 13.88 -16.77
N VAL A 157 -4.10 13.41 -15.54
CA VAL A 157 -3.73 14.20 -14.35
C VAL A 157 -2.21 14.24 -14.16
N TRP A 158 -1.52 13.17 -14.54
CA TRP A 158 -0.08 13.01 -14.29
C TRP A 158 0.81 13.46 -15.45
N ASN A 159 0.27 13.53 -16.67
CA ASN A 159 1.02 13.96 -17.86
C ASN A 159 1.62 15.35 -17.66
N ASN A 160 2.90 15.50 -18.02
CA ASN A 160 3.68 16.73 -17.92
C ASN A 160 3.85 17.29 -16.50
N SER A 161 3.58 16.49 -15.46
CA SER A 161 3.82 16.92 -14.08
C SER A 161 5.32 17.07 -13.81
N PRO A 162 5.78 18.22 -13.30
CA PRO A 162 7.20 18.41 -12.96
C PRO A 162 7.67 17.50 -11.82
N CYS A 163 6.75 16.89 -11.07
CA CYS A 163 7.05 15.93 -10.00
C CYS A 163 7.51 14.56 -10.54
N ILE A 164 7.32 14.27 -11.83
CA ILE A 164 7.80 13.05 -12.46
C ILE A 164 9.15 13.34 -13.11
N GLN A 165 10.22 12.81 -12.52
CA GLN A 165 11.58 13.05 -13.00
C GLN A 165 11.78 12.36 -14.36
N LEU A 166 12.27 13.11 -15.36
CA LEU A 166 12.41 12.64 -16.75
C LEU A 166 13.24 11.36 -16.91
N TYR A 167 14.21 11.11 -16.02
CA TYR A 167 15.02 9.89 -16.07
C TYR A 167 14.19 8.61 -15.85
N LEU A 168 13.00 8.73 -15.25
CA LEU A 168 12.05 7.64 -15.11
C LEU A 168 11.47 7.19 -16.46
N PHE A 169 11.70 7.92 -17.55
CA PHE A 169 11.30 7.50 -18.90
C PHE A 169 12.46 6.98 -19.75
N THR A 170 13.71 7.18 -19.33
CA THR A 170 14.90 6.95 -20.19
C THR A 170 15.74 5.73 -19.79
N ARG A 171 15.39 5.02 -18.72
CA ARG A 171 16.05 3.75 -18.36
C ARG A 171 15.57 2.64 -19.30
N HIS A 172 16.18 2.56 -20.47
CA HIS A 172 16.15 1.37 -21.32
C HIS A 172 17.13 0.35 -20.74
N GLN A 173 16.65 -0.85 -20.39
CA GLN A 173 17.56 -1.98 -20.14
C GLN A 173 18.26 -2.29 -21.47
N ARG A 174 19.59 -2.19 -21.47
CA ARG A 174 20.44 -2.84 -22.47
C ARG A 174 20.45 -4.33 -22.21
#